data_AF-A0A968FPB4-F1
#
_entry.id   AF-A0A968FPB4-F1
#
_cell.length_a   1.000
_cell.length_b   1.000
_cell.length_c   1.000
_cell.angle_alpha   90.00
_cell.angle_beta   90.00
_cell.angle_gamma   90.00
#
_symmetry.space_group_name_H-M   'P 1'
#
loop_
_entity.id
_entity.type
_entity.pdbx_description
1 polymer ?
#
loop_
_entity_poly.entity_id
_entity_poly.type
_entity_poly.pdbx_seq_one_letter_code
_entity_poly.pdbx_strand_id
1 'polypeptide(L)' 'RTALHEALHGSSNIKQMIMRKSLVEEIRQQAIKDGMMTLKQDGIYKVFKGDCDLKQVMKVCIV' A
#
# COMPACT_ATOMS: atom_id res chain seq x y z
N ARG A 1 -17.99 -3.14 -9.17
CA ARG A 1 -16.64 -2.56 -9.34
C ARG A 1 -16.15 -2.17 -7.95
N THR A 2 -14.92 -2.52 -7.59
CA THR A 2 -14.36 -2.32 -6.25
C THR A 2 -13.04 -1.57 -6.38
N ALA A 3 -12.81 -0.56 -5.54
CA ALA A 3 -11.55 0.18 -5.53
C ALA A 3 -10.47 -0.61 -4.79
N LEU A 4 -9.21 -0.44 -5.18
CA LEU A 4 -8.04 -0.89 -4.42
C LEU A 4 -7.40 0.31 -3.75
N HIS A 5 -6.87 0.14 -2.53
CA HIS A 5 -6.32 1.22 -1.73
C HIS A 5 -4.92 0.92 -1.21
N GLU A 6 -4.03 1.89 -1.38
CA GLU A 6 -2.73 1.99 -0.70
C GLU A 6 -2.71 3.37 -0.03
N ALA A 7 -2.76 3.40 1.31
CA ALA A 7 -2.95 4.63 2.07
C ALA A 7 -1.81 4.85 3.06
N LEU A 8 -0.94 5.80 2.76
CA LEU A 8 0.15 6.21 3.63
C LEU A 8 -0.38 7.08 4.78
N HIS A 9 -0.31 6.58 6.00
CA HIS A 9 -0.62 7.38 7.18
C HIS A 9 0.56 8.32 7.51
N GLY A 10 0.29 9.62 7.64
CA GLY A 10 1.29 10.63 7.97
C GLY A 10 1.71 10.63 9.45
N SER A 11 2.30 9.53 9.92
CA SER A 11 2.82 9.40 11.28
C SER A 11 3.91 10.45 11.57
N SER A 12 4.20 10.70 12.84
CA SER A 12 5.28 11.62 13.24
C SER A 12 6.64 11.20 12.65
N ASN A 13 6.89 9.89 12.59
CA ASN A 13 8.11 9.35 12.00
C ASN A 13 8.18 9.60 10.49
N ILE A 14 7.10 9.31 9.75
CA ILE A 14 7.01 9.59 8.31
C ILE A 14 7.23 11.09 8.02
N LYS A 15 6.62 11.98 8.81
CA LYS A 15 6.82 13.44 8.67
C LYS A 15 8.29 13.83 8.87
N GLN A 16 8.97 13.25 9.87
CA GLN A 16 10.40 13.49 10.09
C GLN A 16 11.27 12.99 8.93
N MET A 17 10.96 11.82 8.38
CA MET A 17 11.68 11.26 7.21
C MET A 17 11.51 12.13 5.97
N ILE A 18 10.30 12.66 5.74
CA ILE A 18 10.04 13.61 4.65
C ILE A 18 10.88 14.88 4.82
N MET A 19 10.92 15.45 6.04
CA MET A 19 11.75 16.64 6.33
C MET A 19 13.24 16.39 6.11
N ARG A 20 13.69 15.14 6.32
CA ARG A 20 15.08 14.71 6.09
C ARG A 20 15.39 14.29 4.66
N LYS A 21 14.40 14.34 3.76
CA LYS A 21 14.51 13.84 2.38
C LYS A 21 15.03 12.39 2.31
N SER A 22 14.55 11.55 3.21
CA SER A 22 14.83 10.11 3.20
C SER A 22 14.45 9.47 1.87
N LEU A 23 15.08 8.33 1.55
CA LEU A 23 14.77 7.61 0.32
C LEU A 23 13.32 7.11 0.35
N VAL A 24 12.68 7.08 -0.83
CA VAL A 24 11.30 6.60 -0.95
C VAL A 24 11.15 5.17 -0.41
N GLU A 25 12.14 4.31 -0.64
CA GLU A 25 12.16 2.94 -0.11
C GLU A 25 12.17 2.90 1.42
N GLU A 26 12.89 3.82 2.08
CA GLU A 26 12.91 3.90 3.55
C GLU A 26 11.54 4.33 4.08
N ILE A 27 10.93 5.35 3.45
CA ILE A 27 9.58 5.83 3.79
C ILE A 27 8.55 4.71 3.59
N ARG A 28 8.65 3.95 2.49
CA ARG A 28 7.78 2.81 2.19
C ARG A 28 7.92 1.70 3.23
N GLN A 29 9.15 1.34 3.60
CA GLN A 29 9.39 0.36 4.65
C GLN A 29 8.83 0.80 6.00
N GLN A 30 9.01 2.07 6.36
CA GLN A 30 8.44 2.61 7.59
C GLN A 30 6.91 2.60 7.55
N ALA A 31 6.31 2.97 6.41
CA ALA A 31 4.86 2.95 6.23
C ALA A 31 4.26 1.56 6.39
N ILE A 32 4.92 0.53 5.82
CA ILE A 32 4.51 -0.87 5.99
C ILE A 32 4.60 -1.29 7.46
N LYS A 33 5.66 -0.88 8.18
CA LYS A 33 5.80 -1.11 9.63
C LYS A 33 4.69 -0.41 10.43
N ASP A 34 4.27 0.77 10.00
CA ASP A 34 3.15 1.53 10.58
C ASP A 34 1.77 0.93 10.21
N GLY A 35 1.73 -0.19 9.47
CA GLY A 35 0.51 -0.93 9.14
C GLY A 35 -0.10 -0.59 7.77
N MET A 36 0.61 0.16 6.91
CA MET A 36 0.16 0.41 5.55
C MET A 36 0.10 -0.89 4.76
N MET A 37 -1.08 -1.22 4.22
CA MET A 37 -1.23 -2.26 3.20
C MET A 37 -0.90 -1.71 1.82
N THR A 38 -0.16 -2.50 1.04
CA THR A 38 0.09 -2.19 -0.37
C THR A 38 -1.15 -2.44 -1.22
N LEU A 39 -1.20 -1.80 -2.39
CA LEU A 39 -2.31 -1.94 -3.34
C LEU A 39 -2.58 -3.41 -3.71
N LYS A 40 -1.50 -4.18 -3.89
CA LYS A 40 -1.56 -5.61 -4.22
C LYS A 40 -2.09 -6.44 -3.06
N GLN A 41 -1.70 -6.14 -1.82
CA GLN A 41 -2.21 -6.83 -0.63
C GLN A 41 -3.70 -6.57 -0.42
N ASP A 42 -4.16 -5.33 -0.60
CA ASP A 42 -5.60 -5.01 -0.54
C ASP A 42 -6.38 -5.75 -1.64
N GLY A 43 -5.83 -5.82 -2.86
CA GLY A 43 -6.41 -6.63 -3.94
C GLY A 43 -6.52 -8.11 -3.58
N ILE A 44 -5.45 -8.73 -3.09
CA ILE A 44 -5.45 -10.14 -2.67
C ILE A 44 -6.47 -10.38 -1.54
N TYR A 45 -6.55 -9.48 -0.57
CA TYR A 45 -7.54 -9.57 0.51
C TYR A 45 -8.98 -9.56 -0.03
N LYS A 46 -9.26 -8.71 -1.04
CA LYS A 46 -10.56 -8.64 -1.71
C LYS A 46 -10.88 -9.87 -2.57
N VAL A 47 -9.86 -10.53 -3.14
CA VAL A 47 -10.04 -11.84 -3.80
C VAL A 47 -10.56 -12.88 -2.80
N PHE A 48 -9.97 -12.94 -1.60
CA PHE A 48 -10.44 -13.86 -0.56
C PHE A 48 -11.85 -13.53 -0.04
N LYS A 49 -12.27 -12.25 -0.12
CA LYS A 49 -13.64 -11.84 0.18
C LYS A 49 -14.65 -12.12 -0.93
N GLY A 50 -14.19 -12.44 -2.14
CA GLY A 50 -15.03 -12.64 -3.32
C GLY A 50 -15.41 -11.36 -4.07
N ASP A 51 -14.76 -10.22 -3.78
CA ASP A 51 -15.07 -8.92 -4.39
C ASP A 51 -14.46 -8.74 -5.79
N CYS A 52 -13.35 -9.46 -6.08
CA CYS A 52 -12.64 -9.44 -7.36
C CYS A 52 -11.90 -10.75 -7.61
N ASP A 53 -11.32 -10.92 -8.80
CA ASP A 53 -10.47 -12.06 -9.13
C ASP A 53 -8.97 -11.68 -9.22
N LEU A 54 -8.10 -12.70 -9.11
CA LEU A 54 -6.65 -12.48 -9.13
C LEU A 54 -6.16 -11.90 -10.48
N LYS A 55 -6.82 -12.20 -11.60
CA LYS A 55 -6.44 -11.65 -12.92
C LYS A 55 -6.69 -10.15 -12.98
N GLN A 56 -7.79 -9.67 -12.43
CA GLN A 56 -8.13 -8.26 -12.31
C GLN A 56 -7.12 -7.53 -11.41
N VAL A 57 -6.78 -8.11 -10.25
CA VAL A 57 -5.77 -7.53 -9.34
C VAL A 57 -4.42 -7.40 -10.03
N MET A 58 -3.95 -8.46 -10.70
CA MET A 58 -2.66 -8.45 -11.40
C MET A 58 -2.64 -7.55 -12.63
N LYS A 59 -3.79 -7.28 -13.25
CA LYS A 59 -3.90 -6.33 -14.37
C LYS A 59 -3.76 -4.87 -13.91
N VAL A 60 -4.20 -4.55 -12.69
CA VAL A 60 -4.23 -3.17 -12.17
C VAL A 60 -3.00 -2.86 -11.32
N CYS A 61 -2.50 -3.83 -10.55
CA CYS A 61 -1.32 -3.65 -9.71
C CYS A 61 -0.05 -3.93 -10.52
N ILE A 62 0.74 -2.91 -10.79
CA ILE A 62 2.07 -3.03 -11.41
C ILE A 62 3.11 -3.19 -10.30
N VAL A 63 4.12 -4.01 -10.54
CA VAL A 63 5.28 -4.22 -9.65
C VAL A 63 6.31 -3.13 -9.90
#